data_AF-A0A7V9D188-F1
#
_entry.id   AF-A0A7V9D188-F1
#
_cell.length_a   1.000
_cell.length_b   1.000
_cell.length_c   1.000
_cell.angle_alpha   90.00
_cell.angle_beta   90.00
_cell.angle_gamma   90.00
#
_symmetry.space_group_name_H-M   'P 1'
#
loop_
_entity.id
_entity.type
_entity.pdbx_description
1 polymer ?
#
loop_
_entity_poly.entity_id
_entity_poly.type
_entity_poly.pdbx_seq_one_letter_code
_entity_poly.pdbx_strand_id
1 'polypeptide(L)'
;MPDQLELHAVGRLPAPEDNVAIAIRRLAADTVISHAGRIFRLSHTVLEGHRFAVLPIWAGESLLSWGLPFGIAVRDIQPGEYVVNRKMIPVLHQRNVGFAVPEEPNFEDRKLAPYVLDADAFVPGEQALAHAEPRYFEGYARDGGRGVGTRNHVVVLGLTSRTASYVRALTEHLYGAADAYPNVDGIVPVAHTEGGEDAGPNNLELLLRTLAGFIVHPNVGAVLIAEDANAGVTGDQLRRYMEEHAYPQHAVPHVFLSLDGGFARALTQGAEIVRGWLPEVNAVRRTPQPLSALKIALQCGGSDAFSGVSGNPLAAWVAKEVIRYGGSANLAETDELIGAEQYVLENVRDLETARSFL
;
A
#
# COMPACT_ATOMS: atom_id res chain seq x y z
N MET A 1 -14.08 44.04 10.28
CA MET A 1 -13.32 43.06 11.10
C MET A 1 -12.64 42.12 10.12
N PRO A 2 -11.42 41.62 10.36
CA PRO A 2 -10.91 40.55 9.51
C PRO A 2 -11.93 39.40 9.54
N ASP A 3 -12.23 38.83 8.38
CA ASP A 3 -13.21 37.75 8.27
C ASP A 3 -12.78 36.60 9.18
N GLN A 4 -13.59 36.33 10.19
CA GLN A 4 -13.40 35.20 11.08
C GLN A 4 -13.69 33.92 10.28
N LEU A 5 -12.76 32.98 10.30
CA LEU A 5 -12.87 31.73 9.57
C LEU A 5 -13.13 30.57 10.53
N GLU A 6 -14.13 29.75 10.23
CA GLU A 6 -14.33 28.49 10.94
C GLU A 6 -13.20 27.51 10.63
N LEU A 7 -12.72 26.73 11.61
CA LEU A 7 -11.59 25.81 11.44
C LEU A 7 -11.77 24.87 10.23
N HIS A 8 -12.96 24.32 10.02
CA HIS A 8 -13.22 23.41 8.90
C HIS A 8 -13.07 24.06 7.52
N ALA A 9 -13.06 25.40 7.43
CA ALA A 9 -12.83 26.11 6.18
C ALA A 9 -11.33 26.29 5.86
N VAL A 10 -10.45 26.05 6.84
CA VAL A 10 -9.01 26.41 6.75
C VAL A 10 -8.05 25.33 7.24
N GLY A 11 -8.52 24.36 8.01
CA GLY A 11 -7.71 23.26 8.50
C GLY A 11 -8.51 22.00 8.81
N ARG A 12 -7.79 20.93 9.12
CA ARG A 12 -8.33 19.61 9.50
C ARG A 12 -7.71 19.16 10.80
N LEU A 13 -8.56 18.70 11.72
CA LEU A 13 -8.14 17.89 12.85
C LEU A 13 -8.29 16.43 12.45
N PRO A 14 -7.24 15.59 12.58
CA PRO A 14 -7.35 14.17 12.32
C PRO A 14 -8.39 13.49 13.24
N ALA A 15 -8.36 13.78 14.54
CA ALA A 15 -9.35 13.33 15.53
C ALA A 15 -9.88 14.49 16.39
N PRO A 16 -11.09 14.38 16.99
CA PRO A 16 -11.68 15.43 17.83
C PRO A 16 -10.84 15.84 19.06
N GLU A 17 -10.07 14.91 19.62
CA GLU A 17 -9.18 15.09 20.77
C GLU A 17 -7.82 15.72 20.41
N ASP A 18 -7.52 15.87 19.12
CA ASP A 18 -6.24 16.43 18.69
C ASP A 18 -6.14 17.92 19.03
N ASN A 19 -4.94 18.34 19.44
CA ASN A 19 -4.66 19.71 19.86
C ASN A 19 -3.98 20.56 18.77
N VAL A 20 -3.70 19.98 17.61
CA VAL A 20 -3.08 20.66 16.46
C VAL A 20 -3.80 20.32 15.15
N ALA A 21 -4.10 21.33 14.35
CA ALA A 21 -4.76 21.17 13.06
C ALA A 21 -3.78 21.32 11.90
N ILE A 22 -4.04 20.62 10.79
CA ILE A 22 -3.30 20.71 9.53
C ILE A 22 -3.96 21.80 8.67
N ALA A 23 -3.21 22.80 8.22
CA ALA A 23 -3.72 23.82 7.32
C ALA A 23 -3.96 23.26 5.91
N ILE A 24 -5.17 23.44 5.35
CA ILE A 24 -5.53 22.95 3.99
C ILE A 24 -5.28 23.98 2.89
N ARG A 25 -4.69 25.12 3.26
CA ARG A 25 -4.24 26.19 2.37
C ARG A 25 -3.25 27.05 3.14
N ARG A 26 -2.52 27.91 2.44
CA ARG A 26 -1.73 28.96 3.10
C ARG A 26 -2.65 29.90 3.90
N LEU A 27 -2.33 30.12 5.16
CA LEU A 27 -3.04 31.03 6.06
C LEU A 27 -2.09 32.16 6.47
N ALA A 28 -2.51 33.40 6.25
CA ALA A 28 -1.68 34.56 6.61
C ALA A 28 -1.57 34.69 8.14
N ALA A 29 -0.47 35.30 8.60
CA ALA A 29 -0.39 35.79 9.97
C ALA A 29 -1.59 36.71 10.26
N ASP A 30 -1.99 36.76 11.53
CA ASP A 30 -3.16 37.50 12.00
C ASP A 30 -4.54 36.98 11.53
N THR A 31 -4.60 35.88 10.76
CA THR A 31 -5.87 35.22 10.43
C THR A 31 -6.60 34.81 11.72
N VAL A 32 -7.87 35.17 11.85
CA VAL A 32 -8.72 34.84 13.01
C VAL A 32 -9.49 33.56 12.73
N ILE A 33 -9.34 32.56 13.59
CA ILE A 33 -9.95 31.24 13.45
C ILE A 33 -10.87 30.97 14.64
N SER A 34 -12.05 30.43 14.38
CA SER A 34 -12.96 29.88 15.39
C SER A 34 -12.97 28.35 15.39
N HIS A 35 -12.94 27.77 16.60
CA HIS A 35 -13.03 26.33 16.81
C HIS A 35 -13.57 26.02 18.21
N ALA A 36 -14.60 25.17 18.30
CA ALA A 36 -15.16 24.68 19.57
C ALA A 36 -15.44 25.81 20.60
N GLY A 37 -16.03 26.92 20.14
CA GLY A 37 -16.35 28.09 20.98
C GLY A 37 -15.16 28.98 21.35
N ARG A 38 -13.94 28.67 20.89
CA ARG A 38 -12.75 29.51 21.05
C ARG A 38 -12.49 30.31 19.78
N ILE A 39 -11.93 31.50 19.96
CA ILE A 39 -11.44 32.36 18.89
C ILE A 39 -9.96 32.64 19.16
N PHE A 40 -9.11 32.38 18.19
CA PHE A 40 -7.67 32.64 18.29
C PHE A 40 -7.14 33.19 16.98
N ARG A 41 -5.90 33.67 17.03
CA ARG A 41 -5.26 34.34 15.90
C ARG A 41 -3.94 33.65 15.58
N LEU A 42 -3.66 33.45 14.30
CA LEU A 42 -2.39 32.86 13.88
C LEU A 42 -1.21 33.78 14.18
N SER A 43 -0.21 33.26 14.89
CA SER A 43 0.99 34.04 15.25
C SER A 43 1.92 34.27 14.05
N HIS A 44 1.88 33.38 13.06
CA HIS A 44 2.69 33.41 11.85
C HIS A 44 1.85 33.01 10.64
N THR A 45 2.40 33.22 9.45
CA THR A 45 1.84 32.62 8.24
C THR A 45 2.07 31.12 8.29
N VAL A 46 1.01 30.32 8.20
CA VAL A 46 1.08 28.86 8.20
C VAL A 46 0.95 28.36 6.77
N LEU A 47 1.89 27.52 6.36
CA LEU A 47 1.88 26.89 5.03
C LEU A 47 0.84 25.77 4.95
N GLU A 48 0.36 25.51 3.74
CA GLU A 48 -0.45 24.32 3.46
C GLU A 48 0.31 23.03 3.86
N GLY A 49 -0.39 22.11 4.51
CA GLY A 49 0.15 20.87 5.05
C GLY A 49 0.90 21.02 6.38
N HIS A 50 1.18 22.25 6.83
CA HIS A 50 1.78 22.50 8.13
C HIS A 50 0.72 22.61 9.23
N ARG A 51 1.18 22.51 10.49
CA ARG A 51 0.30 22.43 11.66
C ARG A 51 0.30 23.72 12.49
N PHE A 52 -0.84 24.00 13.12
CA PHE A 52 -1.00 25.06 14.12
C PHE A 52 -1.82 24.56 15.31
N ALA A 53 -1.55 25.07 16.50
CA ALA A 53 -2.26 24.69 17.71
C ALA A 53 -3.71 25.22 17.69
N VAL A 54 -4.67 24.39 18.12
CA VAL A 54 -6.09 24.79 18.27
C VAL A 54 -6.54 24.81 19.74
N LEU A 55 -5.72 24.22 20.63
CA LEU A 55 -5.87 24.20 22.08
C LEU A 55 -4.55 24.67 22.73
N PRO A 56 -4.58 25.16 23.98
CA PRO A 56 -3.36 25.38 24.74
C PRO A 56 -2.65 24.03 24.98
N ILE A 57 -1.33 24.02 24.83
CA ILE A 57 -0.47 22.85 25.08
C ILE A 57 0.66 23.32 25.99
N TRP A 58 0.74 22.79 27.20
CA TRP A 58 1.72 23.21 28.19
C TRP A 58 3.06 22.51 27.97
N ALA A 59 4.16 23.11 28.43
CA ALA A 59 5.48 22.49 28.35
C ALA A 59 5.47 21.08 28.95
N GLY A 60 6.01 20.10 28.22
CA GLY A 60 6.01 18.68 28.58
C GLY A 60 4.76 17.91 28.14
N GLU A 61 3.70 18.57 27.68
CA GLU A 61 2.52 17.90 27.14
C GLU A 61 2.73 17.39 25.71
N SER A 62 1.93 16.40 25.34
CA SER A 62 2.02 15.79 24.00
C SER A 62 1.25 16.60 22.96
N LEU A 63 1.83 16.72 21.77
CA LEU A 63 1.13 17.10 20.56
C LEU A 63 0.50 15.84 19.96
N LEU A 64 -0.78 15.91 19.64
CA LEU A 64 -1.58 14.75 19.24
C LEU A 64 -1.97 14.80 17.76
N SER A 65 -1.98 13.63 17.14
CA SER A 65 -2.53 13.39 15.80
C SER A 65 -3.17 12.01 15.81
N TRP A 66 -4.44 11.91 15.43
CA TRP A 66 -5.24 10.67 15.57
C TRP A 66 -5.30 10.17 17.03
N GLY A 67 -5.30 11.09 17.99
CA GLY A 67 -5.25 10.77 19.42
C GLY A 67 -3.89 10.25 19.90
N LEU A 68 -2.92 10.08 19.00
CA LEU A 68 -1.60 9.53 19.30
C LEU A 68 -0.55 10.66 19.44
N PRO A 69 0.35 10.55 20.43
CA PRO A 69 1.37 11.57 20.64
C PRO A 69 2.49 11.46 19.61
N PHE A 70 2.69 12.49 18.80
CA PHE A 70 3.78 12.55 17.82
C PHE A 70 4.93 13.49 18.24
N GLY A 71 4.68 14.38 19.18
CA GLY A 71 5.66 15.34 19.68
C GLY A 71 5.44 15.71 21.13
N ILE A 72 6.43 16.35 21.74
CA ILE A 72 6.36 16.88 23.11
C ILE A 72 6.65 18.37 23.06
N ALA A 73 5.80 19.19 23.69
CA ALA A 73 5.98 20.61 23.77
C ALA A 73 7.22 20.96 24.63
N VAL A 74 8.14 21.76 24.10
CA VAL A 74 9.36 22.18 24.83
C VAL A 74 9.16 23.51 25.58
N ARG A 75 8.05 24.18 25.31
CA ARG A 75 7.54 25.38 25.97
C ARG A 75 6.03 25.42 25.79
N ASP A 76 5.36 26.30 26.52
CA ASP A 76 3.92 26.53 26.32
C ASP A 76 3.63 26.97 24.88
N ILE A 77 2.58 26.40 24.29
CA ILE A 77 2.09 26.66 22.95
C ILE A 77 0.65 27.17 23.05
N GLN A 78 0.43 28.41 22.65
CA GLN A 78 -0.90 29.01 22.64
C GLN A 78 -1.69 28.66 21.36
N PRO A 79 -3.03 28.62 21.40
CA PRO A 79 -3.84 28.46 20.20
C PRO A 79 -3.48 29.49 19.12
N GLY A 80 -3.32 29.02 17.89
CA GLY A 80 -2.88 29.80 16.74
C GLY A 80 -1.37 29.83 16.52
N GLU A 81 -0.56 29.28 17.44
CA GLU A 81 0.87 29.14 17.19
C GLU A 81 1.17 28.12 16.09
N TYR A 82 2.09 28.50 15.20
CA TYR A 82 2.67 27.61 14.20
C TYR A 82 3.53 26.56 14.93
N VAL A 83 3.15 25.29 14.80
CA VAL A 83 3.87 24.16 15.38
C VAL A 83 5.11 23.84 14.54
N VAL A 84 6.29 23.97 15.16
CA VAL A 84 7.60 23.78 14.51
C VAL A 84 8.58 23.07 15.43
N ASN A 85 9.31 22.09 14.87
CA ASN A 85 10.45 21.48 15.54
C ASN A 85 11.77 22.06 15.04
N ARG A 86 12.87 21.66 15.69
CA ARG A 86 14.23 22.14 15.36
C ARG A 86 14.66 21.83 13.92
N LYS A 87 14.15 20.75 13.32
CA LYS A 87 14.52 20.32 11.95
C LYS A 87 13.78 21.16 10.88
N MET A 88 12.56 21.62 11.18
CA MET A 88 11.73 22.37 10.25
C MET A 88 12.25 23.79 10.00
N ILE A 89 12.77 24.46 11.03
CA ILE A 89 13.23 25.86 10.98
C ILE A 89 14.22 26.11 9.84
N PRO A 90 15.37 25.40 9.72
CA PRO A 90 16.32 25.65 8.64
C PRO A 90 15.72 25.39 7.25
N VAL A 91 14.81 24.41 7.12
CA VAL A 91 14.12 24.12 5.85
C VAL A 91 13.19 25.28 5.46
N LEU A 92 12.47 25.86 6.42
CA LEU A 92 11.62 27.02 6.19
C LEU A 92 12.42 28.24 5.71
N HIS A 93 13.60 28.50 6.29
CA HIS A 93 14.48 29.57 5.82
C HIS A 93 15.03 29.32 4.41
N GLN A 94 15.47 28.09 4.11
CA GLN A 94 15.99 27.74 2.79
C GLN A 94 14.96 27.90 1.67
N ARG A 95 13.67 27.70 1.98
CA ARG A 95 12.57 27.87 1.03
C ARG A 95 12.30 29.34 0.67
N ASN A 96 12.94 30.31 1.34
CA ASN A 96 12.78 31.74 1.12
C ASN A 96 11.32 32.18 0.97
N VAL A 97 10.49 31.78 1.92
CA VAL A 97 9.02 31.81 1.82
C VAL A 97 8.41 33.22 1.78
N GLY A 98 9.22 34.28 1.96
CA GLY A 98 8.80 35.67 1.79
C GLY A 98 7.92 36.21 2.93
N PHE A 99 7.92 35.56 4.09
CA PHE A 99 7.22 35.99 5.31
C PHE A 99 7.99 35.53 6.55
N ALA A 100 7.69 36.13 7.70
CA ALA A 100 8.29 35.75 8.97
C ALA A 100 7.93 34.31 9.34
N VAL A 101 8.95 33.52 9.71
CA VAL A 101 8.84 32.14 10.17
C VAL A 101 9.23 32.07 11.64
N PRO A 102 8.76 31.07 12.41
CA PRO A 102 9.22 30.88 13.78
C PRO A 102 10.74 30.66 13.86
N GLU A 103 11.42 31.40 14.74
CA GLU A 103 12.87 31.32 14.94
C GLU A 103 13.28 30.24 15.96
N GLU A 104 12.37 29.88 16.87
CA GLU A 104 12.60 28.91 17.94
C GLU A 104 11.60 27.74 17.87
N PRO A 105 12.03 26.50 18.13
CA PRO A 105 11.14 25.35 18.14
C PRO A 105 10.18 25.44 19.32
N ASN A 106 8.96 24.90 19.14
CA ASN A 106 7.99 24.78 20.22
C ASN A 106 7.63 23.33 20.55
N PHE A 107 8.07 22.36 19.75
CA PHE A 107 8.03 20.95 20.10
C PHE A 107 9.28 20.19 19.64
N GLU A 108 9.46 18.99 20.19
CA GLU A 108 10.40 17.98 19.72
C GLU A 108 9.70 16.68 19.32
N ASP A 109 10.27 15.95 18.36
CA ASP A 109 9.72 14.68 17.89
C ASP A 109 9.73 13.68 19.06
N ARG A 110 8.60 13.01 19.29
CA ARG A 110 8.52 11.96 20.31
C ARG A 110 9.43 10.80 19.91
N LYS A 111 10.25 10.33 20.85
CA LYS A 111 11.05 9.12 20.63
C LYS A 111 10.13 7.90 20.63
N LEU A 112 10.22 7.10 19.57
CA LEU A 112 9.56 5.80 19.50
C LEU A 112 10.27 4.85 20.46
N ALA A 113 9.54 4.34 21.44
CA ALA A 113 10.00 3.23 22.27
C ALA A 113 9.52 1.92 21.62
N PRO A 114 10.30 0.83 21.68
CA PRO A 114 9.81 -0.47 21.24
C PRO A 114 8.51 -0.82 21.96
N TYR A 115 7.50 -1.21 21.18
CA TYR A 115 6.24 -1.67 21.76
C TYR A 115 6.46 -2.99 22.49
N VAL A 116 5.88 -3.13 23.69
CA VAL A 116 5.93 -4.36 24.49
C VAL A 116 4.50 -4.83 24.70
N LEU A 117 4.17 -5.99 24.13
CA LEU A 117 2.86 -6.62 24.29
C LEU A 117 2.69 -7.13 25.72
N ASP A 118 1.72 -6.56 26.44
CA ASP A 118 1.22 -7.12 27.69
C ASP A 118 0.14 -8.16 27.37
N ALA A 119 0.52 -9.43 27.42
CA ALA A 119 -0.37 -10.54 27.12
C ALA A 119 -1.49 -10.70 28.16
N ASP A 120 -1.27 -10.28 29.41
CA ASP A 120 -2.24 -10.41 30.49
C ASP A 120 -3.29 -9.29 30.43
N ALA A 121 -2.93 -8.13 29.90
CA ALA A 121 -3.83 -7.00 29.66
C ALA A 121 -4.46 -7.00 28.25
N PHE A 122 -4.13 -7.97 27.38
CA PHE A 122 -4.61 -8.00 26.01
C PHE A 122 -6.14 -8.20 25.94
N VAL A 123 -6.80 -7.30 25.21
CA VAL A 123 -8.23 -7.40 24.91
C VAL A 123 -8.40 -7.46 23.39
N PRO A 124 -9.09 -8.48 22.84
CA PRO A 124 -9.41 -8.55 21.42
C PRO A 124 -10.13 -7.29 20.92
N GLY A 125 -9.73 -6.81 19.75
CA GLY A 125 -10.38 -5.67 19.09
C GLY A 125 -11.80 -6.01 18.62
N GLU A 126 -12.65 -4.98 18.51
CA GLU A 126 -13.99 -5.13 17.93
C GLU A 126 -13.90 -5.50 16.44
N GLN A 127 -14.43 -6.67 16.08
CA GLN A 127 -14.38 -7.16 14.71
C GLN A 127 -15.55 -6.61 13.88
N ALA A 128 -15.28 -6.32 12.60
CA ALA A 128 -16.27 -5.74 11.70
C ALA A 128 -17.50 -6.67 11.52
N LEU A 129 -18.70 -6.13 11.76
CA LEU A 129 -19.94 -6.88 11.59
C LEU A 129 -20.23 -7.15 10.11
N ALA A 130 -20.36 -8.43 9.78
CA ALA A 130 -20.69 -8.87 8.44
C ALA A 130 -22.07 -8.35 7.99
N HIS A 131 -22.17 -8.00 6.72
CA HIS A 131 -23.46 -7.74 6.08
C HIS A 131 -24.20 -9.05 5.84
N ALA A 132 -25.52 -9.05 6.05
CA ALA A 132 -26.35 -10.24 5.89
C ALA A 132 -26.61 -10.58 4.40
N GLU A 133 -26.77 -9.55 3.57
CA GLU A 133 -27.04 -9.73 2.14
C GLU A 133 -25.75 -9.71 1.33
N PRO A 134 -25.49 -10.72 0.48
CA PRO A 134 -24.29 -10.73 -0.35
C PRO A 134 -24.39 -9.67 -1.45
N ARG A 135 -23.24 -9.08 -1.79
CA ARG A 135 -23.06 -8.29 -3.01
C ARG A 135 -22.18 -9.01 -4.00
N TYR A 136 -22.24 -8.57 -5.26
CA TYR A 136 -21.57 -9.24 -6.38
C TYR A 136 -20.76 -8.25 -7.21
N PHE A 137 -19.76 -8.78 -7.92
CA PHE A 137 -19.00 -8.09 -8.95
C PHE A 137 -18.78 -9.01 -10.15
N GLU A 138 -18.54 -8.44 -11.33
CA GLU A 138 -18.23 -9.21 -12.53
C GLU A 138 -16.77 -9.67 -12.53
N GLY A 139 -16.54 -10.95 -12.24
CA GLY A 139 -15.20 -11.55 -12.09
C GLY A 139 -14.99 -12.82 -12.92
N TYR A 140 -13.73 -13.22 -13.07
CA TYR A 140 -13.32 -14.47 -13.72
C TYR A 140 -13.10 -15.55 -12.66
N ALA A 141 -14.04 -16.48 -12.52
CA ALA A 141 -13.86 -17.65 -11.67
C ALA A 141 -12.68 -18.50 -12.17
N ARG A 142 -11.84 -19.00 -11.25
CA ARG A 142 -10.69 -19.84 -11.56
C ARG A 142 -10.77 -21.18 -10.85
N ASP A 143 -10.31 -22.22 -11.53
CA ASP A 143 -10.23 -23.57 -11.01
C ASP A 143 -9.11 -23.72 -9.96
N GLY A 144 -9.03 -24.91 -9.34
CA GLY A 144 -7.97 -25.26 -8.40
C GLY A 144 -7.96 -24.44 -7.11
N GLY A 145 -9.10 -23.83 -6.74
CA GLY A 145 -9.21 -23.00 -5.54
C GLY A 145 -8.46 -21.67 -5.61
N ARG A 146 -8.02 -21.25 -6.81
CA ARG A 146 -7.29 -19.99 -7.01
C ARG A 146 -8.11 -18.78 -6.58
N GLY A 147 -9.43 -18.82 -6.79
CA GLY A 147 -10.36 -17.75 -6.41
C GLY A 147 -10.93 -17.05 -7.64
N VAL A 148 -11.16 -15.73 -7.54
CA VAL A 148 -11.78 -14.94 -8.59
C VAL A 148 -10.87 -13.82 -9.04
N GLY A 149 -10.58 -13.75 -10.34
CA GLY A 149 -9.84 -12.66 -10.96
C GLY A 149 -10.72 -11.46 -11.27
N THR A 150 -10.19 -10.26 -11.07
CA THR A 150 -10.77 -9.00 -11.57
C THR A 150 -10.31 -8.68 -13.00
N ARG A 151 -9.29 -9.40 -13.48
CA ARG A 151 -8.71 -9.33 -14.83
C ARG A 151 -8.40 -10.74 -15.35
N ASN A 152 -8.14 -10.86 -16.65
CA ASN A 152 -7.75 -12.09 -17.31
C ASN A 152 -6.56 -11.82 -18.23
N HIS A 153 -5.35 -11.98 -17.69
CA HIS A 153 -4.09 -11.69 -18.38
C HIS A 153 -3.36 -12.97 -18.79
N VAL A 154 -2.63 -12.88 -19.89
CA VAL A 154 -1.50 -13.79 -20.14
C VAL A 154 -0.24 -13.13 -19.58
N VAL A 155 0.47 -13.81 -18.69
CA VAL A 155 1.67 -13.26 -18.05
C VAL A 155 2.91 -13.79 -18.73
N VAL A 156 3.85 -12.91 -19.01
CA VAL A 156 5.24 -13.28 -19.32
C VAL A 156 6.05 -12.97 -18.06
N LEU A 157 6.51 -14.01 -17.36
CA LEU A 157 7.18 -13.92 -16.07
C LEU A 157 8.68 -14.18 -16.24
N GLY A 158 9.52 -13.31 -15.72
CA GLY A 158 10.94 -13.63 -15.55
C GLY A 158 11.15 -14.46 -14.29
N LEU A 159 11.92 -15.54 -14.37
CA LEU A 159 12.31 -16.30 -13.18
C LEU A 159 13.33 -15.54 -12.33
N THR A 160 14.16 -14.71 -12.99
CA THR A 160 15.21 -13.89 -12.39
C THR A 160 15.33 -12.55 -13.09
N SER A 161 16.05 -11.61 -12.47
CA SER A 161 16.36 -10.32 -13.08
C SER A 161 17.15 -10.40 -14.39
N ARG A 162 17.89 -11.50 -14.64
CA ARG A 162 18.60 -11.73 -15.91
C ARG A 162 17.64 -11.89 -17.10
N THR A 163 16.43 -12.34 -16.85
CA THR A 163 15.40 -12.59 -17.88
C THR A 163 14.47 -11.38 -18.10
N ALA A 164 14.62 -10.31 -17.32
CA ALA A 164 13.73 -9.15 -17.34
C ALA A 164 13.66 -8.45 -18.72
N SER A 165 14.79 -8.33 -19.42
CA SER A 165 14.85 -7.72 -20.75
C SER A 165 14.11 -8.55 -21.80
N TYR A 166 14.25 -9.88 -21.76
CA TYR A 166 13.53 -10.80 -22.63
C TYR A 166 12.02 -10.70 -22.41
N VAL A 167 11.57 -10.71 -21.14
CA VAL A 167 10.15 -10.63 -20.77
C VAL A 167 9.49 -9.36 -21.32
N ARG A 168 10.18 -8.22 -21.20
CA ARG A 168 9.73 -6.93 -21.75
C ARG A 168 9.68 -6.98 -23.29
N ALA A 169 10.75 -7.46 -23.92
CA ALA A 169 10.84 -7.56 -25.38
C ALA A 169 9.78 -8.48 -25.99
N LEU A 170 9.50 -9.63 -25.37
CA LEU A 170 8.44 -10.53 -25.83
C LEU A 170 7.07 -9.88 -25.73
N THR A 171 6.79 -9.21 -24.62
CA THR A 171 5.49 -8.55 -24.43
C THR A 171 5.30 -7.39 -25.43
N GLU A 172 6.35 -6.62 -25.68
CA GLU A 172 6.35 -5.58 -26.73
C GLU A 172 6.15 -6.17 -28.12
N HIS A 173 6.82 -7.28 -28.44
CA HIS A 173 6.64 -8.01 -29.70
C HIS A 173 5.20 -8.54 -29.89
N LEU A 174 4.48 -8.77 -28.80
CA LEU A 174 3.10 -9.24 -28.78
C LEU A 174 2.07 -8.11 -28.63
N TYR A 175 2.49 -6.84 -28.68
CA TYR A 175 1.58 -5.71 -28.56
C TYR A 175 0.44 -5.78 -29.58
N GLY A 176 -0.81 -5.62 -29.12
CA GLY A 176 -2.02 -5.73 -29.93
C GLY A 176 -2.47 -7.16 -30.25
N ALA A 177 -1.70 -8.20 -29.91
CA ALA A 177 -2.10 -9.59 -30.19
C ALA A 177 -3.38 -10.00 -29.44
N ALA A 178 -3.64 -9.40 -28.27
CA ALA A 178 -4.83 -9.65 -27.47
C ALA A 178 -6.08 -8.90 -27.97
N ASP A 179 -5.96 -7.93 -28.88
CA ASP A 179 -7.07 -7.04 -29.28
C ASP A 179 -8.22 -7.80 -29.97
N ALA A 180 -7.91 -8.96 -30.58
CA ALA A 180 -8.91 -9.84 -31.18
C ALA A 180 -9.68 -10.70 -30.16
N TYR A 181 -9.34 -10.62 -28.88
CA TYR A 181 -9.83 -11.49 -27.81
C TYR A 181 -10.50 -10.67 -26.70
N PRO A 182 -11.82 -10.42 -26.77
CA PRO A 182 -12.51 -9.46 -25.90
C PRO A 182 -12.51 -9.81 -24.41
N ASN A 183 -12.21 -11.05 -24.04
CA ASN A 183 -12.11 -11.47 -22.65
C ASN A 183 -10.66 -11.59 -22.16
N VAL A 184 -9.68 -11.14 -22.93
CA VAL A 184 -8.26 -11.07 -22.52
C VAL A 184 -7.92 -9.62 -22.24
N ASP A 185 -7.70 -9.28 -20.98
CA ASP A 185 -7.40 -7.91 -20.54
C ASP A 185 -5.98 -7.46 -20.96
N GLY A 186 -5.12 -8.39 -21.40
CA GLY A 186 -3.83 -8.08 -22.02
C GLY A 186 -2.76 -9.15 -21.79
N ILE A 187 -1.65 -8.99 -22.50
CA ILE A 187 -0.41 -9.74 -22.27
C ILE A 187 0.51 -8.82 -21.47
N VAL A 188 0.93 -9.23 -20.27
CA VAL A 188 1.65 -8.35 -19.34
C VAL A 188 3.01 -8.91 -18.92
N PRO A 189 4.05 -8.07 -18.84
CA PRO A 189 5.35 -8.50 -18.35
C PRO A 189 5.40 -8.42 -16.82
N VAL A 190 5.87 -9.49 -16.17
CA VAL A 190 6.31 -9.47 -14.78
C VAL A 190 7.83 -9.58 -14.78
N ALA A 191 8.48 -8.42 -14.86
CA ALA A 191 9.93 -8.26 -14.80
C ALA A 191 10.33 -7.66 -13.45
N HIS A 192 11.29 -8.28 -12.76
CA HIS A 192 11.74 -7.88 -11.42
C HIS A 192 13.27 -7.81 -11.34
N THR A 193 13.79 -7.37 -10.20
CA THR A 193 15.23 -7.13 -9.95
C THR A 193 15.93 -8.21 -9.14
N GLU A 194 15.17 -9.16 -8.59
CA GLU A 194 15.68 -10.23 -7.72
C GLU A 194 16.27 -11.45 -8.45
N GLY A 195 17.13 -12.22 -7.75
CA GLY A 195 17.57 -13.57 -8.14
C GLY A 195 18.56 -13.63 -9.29
N GLY A 196 19.30 -12.54 -9.54
CA GLY A 196 20.25 -12.43 -10.64
C GLY A 196 21.64 -12.99 -10.34
N GLU A 197 21.87 -13.58 -9.17
CA GLU A 197 23.16 -14.08 -8.69
C GLU A 197 23.42 -15.53 -9.18
N ASP A 198 24.70 -15.90 -9.31
CA ASP A 198 25.08 -17.28 -9.71
C ASP A 198 24.94 -18.28 -8.55
N ALA A 199 25.28 -17.86 -7.32
CA ALA A 199 25.30 -18.74 -6.15
C ALA A 199 23.94 -18.92 -5.45
N GLY A 200 22.88 -18.34 -6.03
CA GLY A 200 21.54 -18.24 -5.43
C GLY A 200 21.42 -17.09 -4.42
N PRO A 201 20.24 -16.47 -4.29
CA PRO A 201 20.05 -15.32 -3.41
C PRO A 201 19.77 -15.71 -1.95
N ASN A 202 20.16 -14.85 -1.01
CA ASN A 202 19.91 -15.08 0.43
C ASN A 202 18.40 -15.11 0.79
N ASN A 203 17.55 -14.48 -0.04
CA ASN A 203 16.11 -14.44 0.10
C ASN A 203 15.39 -15.45 -0.81
N LEU A 204 16.06 -16.56 -1.19
CA LEU A 204 15.53 -17.54 -2.15
C LEU A 204 14.10 -17.98 -1.85
N GLU A 205 13.78 -18.33 -0.61
CA GLU A 205 12.43 -18.77 -0.24
C GLU A 205 11.37 -17.69 -0.51
N LEU A 206 11.66 -16.42 -0.15
CA LEU A 206 10.77 -15.29 -0.41
C LEU A 206 10.56 -15.06 -1.91
N LEU A 207 11.62 -15.21 -2.70
CA LEU A 207 11.55 -15.11 -4.16
C LEU A 207 10.67 -16.22 -4.73
N LEU A 208 10.93 -17.49 -4.40
CA LEU A 208 10.16 -18.63 -4.89
C LEU A 208 8.68 -18.52 -4.50
N ARG A 209 8.39 -18.15 -3.25
CA ARG A 209 7.02 -17.90 -2.75
C ARG A 209 6.31 -16.83 -3.57
N THR A 210 7.01 -15.73 -3.85
CA THR A 210 6.46 -14.60 -4.62
C THR A 210 6.15 -15.01 -6.05
N LEU A 211 7.09 -15.67 -6.74
CA LEU A 211 6.92 -16.15 -8.11
C LEU A 211 5.81 -17.20 -8.24
N ALA A 212 5.74 -18.16 -7.30
CA ALA A 212 4.66 -19.12 -7.22
C ALA A 212 3.29 -18.43 -7.08
N GLY A 213 3.22 -17.40 -6.23
CA GLY A 213 2.04 -16.56 -6.06
C GLY A 213 1.61 -15.85 -7.35
N PHE A 214 2.55 -15.28 -8.10
CA PHE A 214 2.27 -14.68 -9.41
C PHE A 214 1.71 -15.69 -10.41
N ILE A 215 2.29 -16.90 -10.48
CA ILE A 215 1.83 -17.96 -11.40
C ILE A 215 0.37 -18.32 -11.14
N VAL A 216 0.00 -18.52 -9.86
CA VAL A 216 -1.37 -18.97 -9.52
C VAL A 216 -2.35 -17.82 -9.26
N HIS A 217 -1.93 -16.57 -9.36
CA HIS A 217 -2.75 -15.40 -9.05
C HIS A 217 -4.06 -15.41 -9.89
N PRO A 218 -5.25 -15.10 -9.34
CA PRO A 218 -6.52 -15.25 -10.05
C PRO A 218 -6.67 -14.42 -11.33
N ASN A 219 -5.88 -13.35 -11.47
CA ASN A 219 -5.84 -12.57 -12.70
C ASN A 219 -5.07 -13.23 -13.85
N VAL A 220 -4.40 -14.37 -13.61
CA VAL A 220 -3.57 -15.05 -14.61
C VAL A 220 -4.38 -16.14 -15.31
N GLY A 221 -4.65 -15.95 -16.60
CA GLY A 221 -5.24 -16.95 -17.47
C GLY A 221 -4.23 -17.99 -17.95
N ALA A 222 -3.01 -17.56 -18.25
CA ALA A 222 -1.88 -18.42 -18.60
C ALA A 222 -0.55 -17.70 -18.29
N VAL A 223 0.55 -18.44 -18.13
CA VAL A 223 1.87 -17.84 -17.85
C VAL A 223 3.04 -18.54 -18.55
N LEU A 224 3.86 -17.76 -19.25
CA LEU A 224 5.15 -18.18 -19.77
C LEU A 224 6.25 -17.74 -18.80
N ILE A 225 7.00 -18.68 -18.25
CA ILE A 225 8.11 -18.42 -17.33
C ILE A 225 9.43 -18.49 -18.12
N ALA A 226 10.09 -17.36 -18.29
CA ALA A 226 11.41 -17.30 -18.93
C ALA A 226 12.50 -17.66 -17.91
N GLU A 227 13.36 -18.61 -18.27
CA GLU A 227 14.49 -19.05 -17.42
C GLU A 227 15.82 -18.96 -18.17
N ASP A 228 16.86 -18.59 -17.43
CA ASP A 228 18.26 -18.67 -17.85
C ASP A 228 18.86 -19.91 -17.18
N ALA A 229 19.33 -20.87 -17.98
CA ALA A 229 19.83 -22.14 -17.45
C ALA A 229 21.11 -21.99 -16.61
N ASN A 230 21.77 -20.83 -16.68
CA ASN A 230 22.97 -20.53 -15.90
C ASN A 230 22.69 -19.68 -14.66
N ALA A 231 21.43 -19.40 -14.33
CA ALA A 231 21.06 -18.64 -13.14
C ALA A 231 21.08 -19.50 -11.87
N GLY A 232 21.37 -18.88 -10.72
CA GLY A 232 21.32 -19.55 -9.41
C GLY A 232 19.91 -19.92 -8.94
N VAL A 233 18.88 -19.44 -9.63
CA VAL A 233 17.47 -19.79 -9.43
C VAL A 233 16.95 -20.49 -10.68
N THR A 234 16.45 -21.71 -10.53
CA THR A 234 16.08 -22.62 -11.62
C THR A 234 14.57 -22.92 -11.62
N GLY A 235 14.01 -23.24 -12.79
CA GLY A 235 12.61 -23.64 -12.89
C GLY A 235 12.29 -24.90 -12.06
N ASP A 236 13.27 -25.79 -11.87
CA ASP A 236 13.13 -26.98 -11.00
C ASP A 236 12.94 -26.60 -9.53
N GLN A 237 13.68 -25.60 -9.02
CA GLN A 237 13.48 -25.11 -7.66
C GLN A 237 12.07 -24.54 -7.48
N LEU A 238 11.59 -23.75 -8.45
CA LEU A 238 10.24 -23.19 -8.39
C LEU A 238 9.17 -24.28 -8.47
N ARG A 239 9.29 -25.25 -9.38
CA ARG A 239 8.36 -26.38 -9.49
C ARG A 239 8.28 -27.18 -8.19
N ARG A 240 9.44 -27.56 -7.62
CA ARG A 240 9.49 -28.28 -6.33
C ARG A 240 8.86 -27.46 -5.21
N TYR A 241 9.19 -26.17 -5.12
CA TYR A 241 8.60 -25.28 -4.13
C TYR A 241 7.07 -25.27 -4.23
N MET A 242 6.53 -25.14 -5.45
CA MET A 242 5.10 -25.15 -5.70
C MET A 242 4.44 -26.49 -5.33
N GLU A 243 5.07 -27.61 -5.64
CA GLU A 243 4.60 -28.96 -5.28
C GLU A 243 4.61 -29.18 -3.76
N GLU A 244 5.72 -28.88 -3.10
CA GLU A 244 5.90 -29.04 -1.64
C GLU A 244 4.90 -28.20 -0.84
N HIS A 245 4.52 -27.03 -1.36
CA HIS A 245 3.56 -26.11 -0.72
C HIS A 245 2.14 -26.23 -1.30
N ALA A 246 1.86 -27.28 -2.09
CA ALA A 246 0.54 -27.60 -2.64
C ALA A 246 -0.13 -26.43 -3.42
N TYR A 247 0.66 -25.66 -4.17
CA TYR A 247 0.12 -24.66 -5.07
C TYR A 247 -0.75 -25.34 -6.17
N PRO A 248 -1.76 -24.64 -6.71
CA PRO A 248 -2.61 -25.19 -7.76
C PRO A 248 -2.06 -24.91 -9.17
N GLN A 249 -0.77 -25.14 -9.44
CA GLN A 249 -0.17 -24.87 -10.77
C GLN A 249 -0.80 -25.68 -11.91
N HIS A 250 -1.39 -26.84 -11.59
CA HIS A 250 -2.11 -27.65 -12.57
C HIS A 250 -3.38 -26.97 -13.11
N ALA A 251 -3.90 -25.97 -12.40
CA ALA A 251 -5.07 -25.17 -12.80
C ALA A 251 -4.68 -23.89 -13.56
N VAL A 252 -3.43 -23.80 -14.04
CA VAL A 252 -2.93 -22.68 -14.84
C VAL A 252 -2.16 -23.25 -16.04
N PRO A 253 -2.58 -22.97 -17.28
CA PRO A 253 -1.74 -23.20 -18.44
C PRO A 253 -0.41 -22.46 -18.27
N HIS A 254 0.70 -23.19 -18.22
CA HIS A 254 2.02 -22.61 -18.05
C HIS A 254 3.12 -23.41 -18.74
N VAL A 255 4.18 -22.71 -19.15
CA VAL A 255 5.38 -23.30 -19.75
C VAL A 255 6.62 -22.58 -19.21
N PHE A 256 7.65 -23.34 -18.88
CA PHE A 256 9.00 -22.83 -18.65
C PHE A 256 9.76 -22.81 -19.99
N LEU A 257 10.31 -21.67 -20.35
CA LEU A 257 11.04 -21.46 -21.59
C LEU A 257 12.49 -21.08 -21.28
N SER A 258 13.42 -21.99 -21.57
CA SER A 258 14.86 -21.71 -21.52
C SER A 258 15.28 -20.78 -22.67
N LEU A 259 16.15 -19.81 -22.36
CA LEU A 259 16.70 -18.84 -23.30
C LEU A 259 18.00 -19.28 -23.99
N ASP A 260 18.49 -20.51 -23.76
CA ASP A 260 19.79 -21.00 -24.26
C ASP A 260 19.87 -21.12 -25.80
N GLY A 261 18.72 -21.20 -26.47
CA GLY A 261 18.62 -21.33 -27.93
C GLY A 261 18.86 -20.04 -28.73
N GLY A 262 19.20 -18.95 -28.04
CA GLY A 262 19.42 -17.62 -28.61
C GLY A 262 18.15 -16.76 -28.61
N PHE A 263 18.34 -15.45 -28.39
CA PHE A 263 17.27 -14.49 -28.11
C PHE A 263 16.15 -14.46 -29.16
N ALA A 264 16.49 -14.38 -30.46
CA ALA A 264 15.50 -14.30 -31.54
C ALA A 264 14.65 -15.58 -31.68
N ARG A 265 15.27 -16.74 -31.44
CA ARG A 265 14.56 -18.03 -31.44
C ARG A 265 13.61 -18.11 -30.26
N ALA A 266 14.09 -17.75 -29.07
CA ALA A 266 13.26 -17.71 -27.87
C ALA A 266 12.09 -16.73 -28.02
N LEU A 267 12.27 -15.58 -28.67
CA LEU A 267 11.17 -14.65 -28.95
C LEU A 267 10.12 -15.27 -29.87
N THR A 268 10.54 -15.94 -30.94
CA THR A 268 9.62 -16.60 -31.89
C THR A 268 8.83 -17.69 -31.18
N GLN A 269 9.51 -18.59 -30.47
CA GLN A 269 8.88 -19.67 -29.73
C GLN A 269 7.95 -19.16 -28.63
N GLY A 270 8.38 -18.17 -27.84
CA GLY A 270 7.54 -17.57 -26.79
C GLY A 270 6.29 -16.91 -27.36
N ALA A 271 6.41 -16.25 -28.52
CA ALA A 271 5.28 -15.62 -29.19
C ALA A 271 4.28 -16.64 -29.75
N GLU A 272 4.76 -17.76 -30.28
CA GLU A 272 3.91 -18.88 -30.72
C GLU A 272 3.14 -19.50 -29.55
N ILE A 273 3.81 -19.76 -28.43
CA ILE A 273 3.18 -20.30 -27.20
C ILE A 273 2.09 -19.35 -26.70
N VAL A 274 2.42 -18.06 -26.50
CA VAL A 274 1.47 -17.09 -25.97
C VAL A 274 0.26 -16.91 -26.90
N ARG A 275 0.47 -16.83 -28.23
CA ARG A 275 -0.64 -16.76 -29.19
C ARG A 275 -1.52 -18.01 -29.16
N GLY A 276 -0.92 -19.18 -28.94
CA GLY A 276 -1.64 -20.45 -28.81
C GLY A 276 -2.62 -20.48 -27.62
N TRP A 277 -2.32 -19.77 -26.54
CA TRP A 277 -3.21 -19.70 -25.36
C TRP A 277 -4.35 -18.70 -25.50
N LEU A 278 -4.26 -17.71 -26.39
CA LEU A 278 -5.26 -16.64 -26.48
C LEU A 278 -6.70 -17.16 -26.68
N PRO A 279 -6.98 -18.14 -27.56
CA PRO A 279 -8.35 -18.67 -27.70
C PRO A 279 -8.90 -19.31 -26.41
N GLU A 280 -8.08 -20.07 -25.69
CA GLU A 280 -8.47 -20.74 -24.45
C GLU A 280 -8.71 -19.72 -23.33
N VAL A 281 -7.76 -18.80 -23.13
CA VAL A 281 -7.88 -17.75 -22.12
C VAL A 281 -9.09 -16.86 -22.40
N ASN A 282 -9.38 -16.57 -23.67
CA ASN A 282 -10.55 -15.81 -24.10
C ASN A 282 -11.89 -16.55 -23.93
N ALA A 283 -11.89 -17.88 -23.80
CA ALA A 283 -13.11 -18.64 -23.57
C ALA A 283 -13.67 -18.40 -22.15
N VAL A 284 -12.81 -18.03 -21.20
CA VAL A 284 -13.21 -17.67 -19.83
C VAL A 284 -13.83 -16.27 -19.83
N ARG A 285 -15.08 -16.17 -19.35
CA ARG A 285 -15.84 -14.92 -19.32
C ARG A 285 -16.08 -14.44 -17.89
N ARG A 286 -16.33 -13.15 -17.74
CA ARG A 286 -16.83 -12.61 -16.48
C ARG A 286 -18.20 -13.21 -16.16
N THR A 287 -18.42 -13.42 -14.87
CA THR A 287 -19.68 -13.85 -14.29
C THR A 287 -19.92 -13.09 -12.99
N PRO A 288 -21.17 -12.99 -12.50
CA PRO A 288 -21.43 -12.49 -11.17
C PRO A 288 -20.74 -13.36 -10.12
N GLN A 289 -19.82 -12.76 -9.36
CA GLN A 289 -19.04 -13.41 -8.30
C GLN A 289 -19.28 -12.68 -6.97
N PRO A 290 -19.37 -13.40 -5.84
CA PRO A 290 -19.64 -12.77 -4.57
C PRO A 290 -18.48 -11.85 -4.16
N LEU A 291 -18.79 -10.73 -3.52
CA LEU A 291 -17.78 -9.78 -3.05
C LEU A 291 -16.85 -10.39 -1.99
N SER A 292 -17.26 -11.51 -1.37
CA SER A 292 -16.41 -12.32 -0.50
C SER A 292 -15.20 -12.94 -1.21
N ALA A 293 -15.23 -13.05 -2.53
CA ALA A 293 -14.09 -13.51 -3.32
C ALA A 293 -13.09 -12.38 -3.65
N LEU A 294 -13.44 -11.12 -3.39
CA LEU A 294 -12.61 -9.97 -3.70
C LEU A 294 -11.49 -9.82 -2.67
N LYS A 295 -10.27 -9.64 -3.18
CA LYS A 295 -9.08 -9.34 -2.38
C LYS A 295 -8.52 -8.00 -2.84
N ILE A 296 -8.32 -7.08 -1.90
CA ILE A 296 -7.71 -5.77 -2.18
C ILE A 296 -6.37 -5.67 -1.46
N ALA A 297 -5.41 -5.00 -2.09
CA ALA A 297 -4.14 -4.63 -1.48
C ALA A 297 -4.11 -3.11 -1.32
N LEU A 298 -3.62 -2.65 -0.17
CA LEU A 298 -3.47 -1.25 0.19
C LEU A 298 -1.97 -0.94 0.26
N GLN A 299 -1.60 0.17 -0.36
CA GLN A 299 -0.24 0.69 -0.33
C GLN A 299 -0.30 2.21 -0.45
N CYS A 300 0.62 2.89 0.22
CA CYS A 300 0.88 4.30 0.06
C CYS A 300 1.76 4.56 -1.17
N GLY A 301 1.61 5.76 -1.74
CA GLY A 301 2.46 6.25 -2.82
C GLY A 301 3.52 7.21 -2.28
N GLY A 302 3.39 8.49 -2.63
CA GLY A 302 4.14 9.56 -1.96
C GLY A 302 3.42 10.00 -0.68
N SER A 303 4.09 9.89 0.46
CA SER A 303 3.55 10.40 1.73
C SER A 303 3.45 11.94 1.70
N ASP A 304 2.31 12.47 2.14
CA ASP A 304 2.09 13.90 2.31
C ASP A 304 1.30 14.18 3.60
N ALA A 305 1.15 15.46 3.93
CA ALA A 305 0.45 15.89 5.16
C ALA A 305 -1.06 15.57 5.16
N PHE A 306 -1.64 15.24 4.02
CA PHE A 306 -3.07 15.04 3.80
C PHE A 306 -3.46 13.57 3.63
N SER A 307 -2.55 12.69 3.23
CA SER A 307 -2.82 11.26 3.00
C SER A 307 -3.55 10.64 4.18
N GLY A 308 -3.01 10.87 5.38
CA GLY A 308 -3.57 10.38 6.64
C GLY A 308 -4.90 10.99 7.05
N VAL A 309 -5.40 12.05 6.42
CA VAL A 309 -6.69 12.71 6.73
C VAL A 309 -7.65 12.78 5.54
N SER A 310 -7.31 12.11 4.42
CA SER A 310 -8.11 12.11 3.20
C SER A 310 -8.15 10.74 2.52
N GLY A 311 -7.15 10.43 1.68
CA GLY A 311 -7.08 9.20 0.89
C GLY A 311 -7.04 7.94 1.73
N ASN A 312 -6.21 7.91 2.78
CA ASN A 312 -6.04 6.72 3.62
C ASN A 312 -7.33 6.36 4.38
N PRO A 313 -8.02 7.31 5.05
CA PRO A 313 -9.34 7.04 5.64
C PRO A 313 -10.38 6.51 4.63
N LEU A 314 -10.41 7.05 3.41
CA LEU A 314 -11.34 6.56 2.38
C LEU A 314 -10.99 5.13 1.93
N ALA A 315 -9.72 4.85 1.69
CA ALA A 315 -9.24 3.52 1.32
C ALA A 315 -9.55 2.49 2.44
N ALA A 316 -9.33 2.87 3.70
CA ALA A 316 -9.68 2.05 4.85
C ALA A 316 -11.19 1.79 4.96
N TRP A 317 -12.03 2.78 4.64
CA TRP A 317 -13.48 2.59 4.60
C TRP A 317 -13.92 1.61 3.51
N VAL A 318 -13.34 1.73 2.31
CA VAL A 318 -13.56 0.76 1.22
C VAL A 318 -13.12 -0.64 1.63
N ALA A 319 -11.95 -0.77 2.28
CA ALA A 319 -11.44 -2.03 2.79
C ALA A 319 -12.37 -2.65 3.83
N LYS A 320 -12.83 -1.85 4.79
CA LYS A 320 -13.79 -2.27 5.81
C LYS A 320 -15.08 -2.80 5.16
N GLU A 321 -15.64 -2.10 4.17
CA GLU A 321 -16.85 -2.58 3.50
C GLU A 321 -16.61 -3.91 2.75
N VAL A 322 -15.49 -4.06 2.04
CA VAL A 322 -15.14 -5.35 1.39
C VAL A 322 -15.04 -6.48 2.42
N ILE A 323 -14.37 -6.24 3.55
CA ILE A 323 -14.26 -7.21 4.65
C ILE A 323 -15.64 -7.57 5.23
N ARG A 324 -16.53 -6.59 5.40
CA ARG A 324 -17.90 -6.84 5.89
C ARG A 324 -18.75 -7.68 4.93
N TYR A 325 -18.43 -7.74 3.64
CA TYR A 325 -19.02 -8.68 2.70
C TYR A 325 -18.25 -10.02 2.59
N GLY A 326 -17.29 -10.27 3.49
CA GLY A 326 -16.50 -11.50 3.56
C GLY A 326 -15.26 -11.51 2.66
N GLY A 327 -14.92 -10.38 2.03
CA GLY A 327 -13.70 -10.25 1.25
C GLY A 327 -12.48 -10.05 2.15
N SER A 328 -11.33 -9.75 1.56
CA SER A 328 -10.09 -9.51 2.32
C SER A 328 -9.37 -8.25 1.86
N ALA A 329 -8.73 -7.57 2.80
CA ALA A 329 -7.78 -6.50 2.52
C ALA A 329 -6.40 -6.87 3.06
N ASN A 330 -5.35 -6.53 2.34
CA ASN A 330 -3.96 -6.66 2.79
C ASN A 330 -3.32 -5.26 2.82
N LEU A 331 -2.79 -4.87 3.96
CA LEU A 331 -1.97 -3.67 4.11
C LEU A 331 -0.51 -4.10 4.15
N ALA A 332 0.28 -3.64 3.19
CA ALA A 332 1.72 -3.82 3.16
C ALA A 332 2.42 -2.63 3.85
N GLU A 333 3.76 -2.54 3.72
CA GLU A 333 4.61 -1.43 4.21
C GLU A 333 4.92 -1.48 5.71
N THR A 334 5.62 -2.52 6.17
CA THR A 334 6.07 -2.67 7.57
C THR A 334 6.74 -1.41 8.12
N ASP A 335 7.60 -0.77 7.32
CA ASP A 335 8.32 0.44 7.74
C ASP A 335 7.39 1.63 8.01
N GLU A 336 6.23 1.70 7.34
CA GLU A 336 5.22 2.76 7.52
C GLU A 336 4.30 2.50 8.74
N LEU A 337 4.38 1.30 9.33
CA LEU A 337 3.64 0.92 10.54
C LEU A 337 4.46 1.05 11.83
N ILE A 338 5.76 1.32 11.72
CA ILE A 338 6.64 1.49 12.89
C ILE A 338 6.16 2.69 13.72
N GLY A 339 5.88 2.45 15.00
CA GLY A 339 5.32 3.45 15.93
C GLY A 339 3.79 3.47 15.99
N ALA A 340 3.09 2.70 15.15
CA ALA A 340 1.63 2.54 15.17
C ALA A 340 1.18 1.19 15.79
N GLU A 341 2.09 0.41 16.37
CA GLU A 341 1.85 -0.96 16.83
C GLU A 341 0.70 -1.02 17.83
N GLN A 342 0.66 -0.10 18.80
CA GLN A 342 -0.42 -0.06 19.78
C GLN A 342 -1.79 0.02 19.09
N TYR A 343 -1.94 0.93 18.14
CA TYR A 343 -3.20 1.14 17.43
C TYR A 343 -3.58 -0.09 16.59
N VAL A 344 -2.62 -0.72 15.92
CA VAL A 344 -2.89 -1.95 15.15
C VAL A 344 -3.32 -3.09 16.08
N LEU A 345 -2.64 -3.26 17.20
CA LEU A 345 -2.90 -4.35 18.16
C LEU A 345 -4.21 -4.18 18.94
N GLU A 346 -4.73 -2.96 19.09
CA GLU A 346 -6.08 -2.71 19.60
C GLU A 346 -7.18 -3.26 18.67
N ASN A 347 -6.85 -3.59 17.41
CA ASN A 347 -7.81 -4.04 16.40
C ASN A 347 -7.70 -5.53 16.04
N VAL A 348 -6.68 -6.25 16.54
CA VAL A 348 -6.50 -7.66 16.19
C VAL A 348 -7.46 -8.58 16.95
N ARG A 349 -7.86 -9.68 16.31
CA ARG A 349 -8.92 -10.58 16.79
C ARG A 349 -8.53 -11.42 18.02
N ASP A 350 -7.24 -11.70 18.21
CA ASP A 350 -6.73 -12.59 19.25
C ASP A 350 -5.23 -12.36 19.52
N LEU A 351 -4.77 -12.93 20.64
CA LEU A 351 -3.39 -12.81 21.11
C LEU A 351 -2.38 -13.50 20.18
N GLU A 352 -2.78 -14.56 19.49
CA GLU A 352 -1.91 -15.25 18.52
C GLU A 352 -1.60 -14.36 17.33
N THR A 353 -2.61 -13.66 16.82
CA THR A 353 -2.48 -12.66 15.75
C THR A 353 -1.63 -11.49 16.23
N ALA A 354 -1.82 -11.01 17.46
CA ALA A 354 -0.99 -9.97 18.06
C ALA A 354 0.49 -10.35 18.10
N ARG A 355 0.79 -11.59 18.53
CA ARG A 355 2.16 -12.12 18.58
C ARG A 355 2.78 -12.36 17.21
N SER A 356 1.97 -12.59 16.19
CA SER A 356 2.45 -12.80 14.81
C SER A 356 2.72 -11.47 14.09
N PHE A 357 2.08 -10.39 14.54
CA PHE A 357 2.30 -9.05 14.01
C PHE A 357 3.62 -8.44 14.48
N LEU A 358 4.00 -8.68 15.75
CA LEU A 358 5.28 -8.30 16.35
C LEU A 358 6.38 -9.28 15.99
#